data_AF-A0A956QE00-F1
#
_entry.id   AF-A0A956QE00-F1
#
_cell.length_a   1.000
_cell.length_b   1.000
_cell.length_c   1.000
_cell.angle_alpha   90.00
_cell.angle_beta   90.00
_cell.angle_gamma   90.00
#
_symmetry.space_group_name_H-M   'P 1'
#
loop_
_entity.id
_entity.type
_entity.pdbx_description
1 polymer ?
#
loop_
_entity_poly.entity_id
_entity_poly.type
_entity_poly.pdbx_seq_one_letter_code
_entity_poly.pdbx_strand_id
1 'polypeptide(L)'
;IEGSGEDPYLGSVMAAARVRGFQGKNLKASDTMAACAKHFAGYGAAEGGRDYDAAEISERTLRQVYLPPFHAAVEAGAATIMAGFQEVSGVPAHANAFLLDQVLRQEWGFDGMVVSDYNAIRELMAHRIAATPDQAGELALQAGVDMDMMGDIYRDLPETPETRPLVDRSVRRVLELKERLGLFDDPYRYLDETAEKRYLLAPEHKQAARRAAVRSSVLLKNEAGVLPLAKPKRLALLGSLATDSTSLLGAWNTAGKPEETTNLLEGFRQSLPGAEVTHADEQHLAQALEAARGAEAVVLVLGEISDWSGESRNRTRIGLPSEQLEMALEVAKLGKPTVVLLMHGRPLAIPELAEKLPAILDIWHPGSMGAAAATDLVFGQAVPGGKLPMTFPRAVGQVPIYYNRKTSGRPAKEGVERYTIDYVDESLEPLFPFGYGLSYTTFAYSDLKVEGKLPVRVSVTVKNTGSRTGDEVVQVYVRDEVRSITPPERELKGFQRVTLAPGEARQLTFELDRSAFSFIGKDQKETFEAGKFTIFVGTDSRASLASEVTL
;
A
#
# COMPACT_ATOMS: atom_id res chain seq x y z
N ILE A 1 -1.67 -2.11 -4.94
CA ILE A 1 -2.99 -2.71 -4.56
C ILE A 1 -2.89 -3.53 -3.28
N GLU A 2 -2.02 -4.55 -3.21
CA GLU A 2 -2.08 -5.55 -2.13
C GLU A 2 -1.32 -5.17 -0.84
N GLY A 3 -0.16 -4.53 -1.02
CA GLY A 3 0.67 -4.02 0.07
C GLY A 3 0.14 -2.73 0.71
N SER A 4 0.93 -2.16 1.60
CA SER A 4 0.67 -0.85 2.24
C SER A 4 1.74 0.19 1.90
N GLY A 5 2.43 0.01 0.77
CA GLY A 5 3.47 0.91 0.29
C GLY A 5 4.89 0.45 0.61
N GLU A 6 5.82 1.41 0.68
CA GLU A 6 7.27 1.15 0.79
C GLU A 6 7.81 1.20 2.23
N ASP A 7 7.01 1.66 3.19
CA ASP A 7 7.48 1.96 4.53
C ASP A 7 7.22 0.83 5.54
N PRO A 8 8.25 0.29 6.23
CA PRO A 8 8.07 -0.78 7.20
C PRO A 8 7.20 -0.42 8.41
N TYR A 9 7.26 0.82 8.90
CA TYR A 9 6.46 1.26 10.05
C TYR A 9 4.98 1.36 9.68
N LEU A 10 4.66 2.02 8.57
CA LEU A 10 3.30 2.07 8.02
C LEU A 10 2.78 0.65 7.73
N GLY A 11 3.60 -0.19 7.09
CA GLY A 11 3.27 -1.59 6.83
C GLY A 11 2.92 -2.36 8.11
N SER A 12 3.68 -2.16 9.18
CA SER A 12 3.45 -2.77 10.48
C SER A 12 2.14 -2.29 11.13
N VAL A 13 1.88 -0.98 11.12
CA VAL A 13 0.62 -0.43 11.64
C VAL A 13 -0.58 -0.96 10.87
N MET A 14 -0.49 -1.02 9.54
CA MET A 14 -1.57 -1.53 8.69
C MET A 14 -1.79 -3.03 8.85
N ALA A 15 -0.72 -3.83 8.98
CA ALA A 15 -0.80 -5.26 9.21
C ALA A 15 -1.55 -5.57 10.53
N ALA A 16 -1.12 -4.93 11.63
CA ALA A 16 -1.78 -5.10 12.92
C ALA A 16 -3.25 -4.64 12.90
N ALA A 17 -3.56 -3.54 12.20
CA ALA A 17 -4.93 -3.07 12.04
C ALA A 17 -5.81 -4.07 11.26
N ARG A 18 -5.31 -4.65 10.16
CA ARG A 18 -6.03 -5.67 9.37
C ARG A 18 -6.29 -6.94 10.20
N VAL A 19 -5.29 -7.45 10.92
CA VAL A 19 -5.45 -8.63 11.79
C VAL A 19 -6.54 -8.40 12.83
N ARG A 20 -6.49 -7.28 13.57
CA ARG A 20 -7.51 -6.95 14.57
C ARG A 20 -8.90 -6.73 13.95
N GLY A 21 -8.95 -6.16 12.75
CA GLY A 21 -10.20 -5.94 12.02
C GLY A 21 -10.90 -7.25 11.62
N PHE A 22 -10.14 -8.22 11.11
CA PHE A 22 -10.68 -9.53 10.72
C PHE A 22 -11.02 -10.42 11.92
N GLN A 23 -10.14 -10.49 12.92
CA GLN A 23 -10.27 -11.46 14.01
C GLN A 23 -11.09 -10.95 15.21
N GLY A 24 -11.34 -9.65 15.28
CA GLY A 24 -11.97 -9.02 16.44
C GLY A 24 -11.23 -9.34 17.74
N LYS A 25 -11.99 -9.51 18.83
CA LYS A 25 -11.46 -9.91 20.16
C LYS A 25 -11.65 -11.40 20.46
N ASN A 26 -12.43 -12.10 19.64
CA ASN A 26 -12.82 -13.49 19.87
C ASN A 26 -13.07 -14.18 18.53
N LEU A 27 -12.18 -15.10 18.15
CA LEU A 27 -12.29 -15.92 16.93
C LEU A 27 -13.47 -16.89 16.95
N LYS A 28 -14.22 -17.04 18.05
CA LYS A 28 -15.49 -17.79 18.07
C LYS A 28 -16.72 -16.92 17.75
N ALA A 29 -16.57 -15.61 17.54
CA ALA A 29 -17.69 -14.75 17.17
C ALA A 29 -18.05 -14.93 15.68
N SER A 30 -19.35 -15.00 15.37
CA SER A 30 -19.86 -15.32 14.02
C SER A 30 -19.63 -14.24 12.96
N ASP A 31 -19.15 -13.06 13.37
CA ASP A 31 -18.79 -11.91 12.52
C ASP A 31 -17.27 -11.69 12.43
N THR A 32 -16.46 -12.70 12.79
CA THR A 32 -15.00 -12.67 12.71
C THR A 32 -14.48 -13.73 11.73
N MET A 33 -13.19 -13.63 11.37
CA MET A 33 -12.49 -14.66 10.60
C MET A 33 -11.00 -14.69 10.96
N ALA A 34 -10.37 -15.85 10.82
CA ALA A 34 -8.93 -16.01 11.01
C ALA A 34 -8.17 -15.20 9.95
N ALA A 35 -7.25 -14.33 10.39
CA ALA A 35 -6.41 -13.58 9.48
C ALA A 35 -5.19 -14.41 9.06
N CYS A 36 -4.88 -14.38 7.77
CA CYS A 36 -3.68 -14.98 7.18
C CYS A 36 -2.74 -13.88 6.68
N ALA A 37 -1.64 -13.61 7.39
CA ALA A 37 -0.67 -12.63 6.91
C ALA A 37 0.19 -13.24 5.79
N LYS A 38 0.35 -12.51 4.68
CA LYS A 38 0.98 -13.01 3.46
C LYS A 38 1.75 -11.92 2.69
N HIS A 39 2.77 -12.24 1.90
CA HIS A 39 3.37 -13.57 1.66
C HIS A 39 4.75 -13.63 2.34
N PHE A 40 4.92 -14.56 3.28
CA PHE A 40 6.08 -14.62 4.19
C PHE A 40 7.27 -15.36 3.54
N ALA A 41 8.41 -14.73 3.27
CA ALA A 41 8.69 -13.29 3.40
C ALA A 41 9.62 -12.80 2.27
N GLY A 42 9.60 -11.50 1.98
CA GLY A 42 10.46 -10.88 0.96
C GLY A 42 9.90 -10.89 -0.46
N TYR A 43 8.67 -11.37 -0.66
CA TYR A 43 8.06 -11.51 -1.98
C TYR A 43 8.06 -10.23 -2.82
N GLY A 44 7.78 -9.07 -2.20
CA GLY A 44 7.82 -7.77 -2.89
C GLY A 44 9.22 -7.31 -3.32
N ALA A 45 10.28 -8.05 -3.00
CA ALA A 45 11.66 -7.78 -3.43
C ALA A 45 12.06 -8.51 -4.71
N ALA A 46 11.11 -9.17 -5.38
CA ALA A 46 11.38 -10.00 -6.56
C ALA A 46 12.19 -9.26 -7.63
N GLU A 47 13.25 -9.92 -8.13
CA GLU A 47 14.21 -9.31 -9.05
C GLU A 47 13.56 -8.74 -10.32
N GLY A 48 13.95 -7.52 -10.65
CA GLY A 48 13.39 -6.78 -11.80
C GLY A 48 11.89 -6.52 -11.73
N GLY A 49 11.26 -6.70 -10.55
CA GLY A 49 9.81 -6.53 -10.38
C GLY A 49 9.00 -7.56 -11.14
N ARG A 50 9.53 -8.77 -11.31
CA ARG A 50 8.83 -9.91 -11.93
C ARG A 50 8.29 -10.80 -10.84
N ASP A 51 6.98 -11.01 -10.87
CA ASP A 51 6.30 -11.90 -9.95
C ASP A 51 6.98 -13.29 -9.88
N TYR A 52 6.97 -13.89 -8.68
CA TYR A 52 7.58 -15.16 -8.30
C TYR A 52 9.11 -15.27 -8.41
N ASP A 53 9.78 -14.26 -8.97
CA ASP A 53 11.23 -14.27 -9.16
C ASP A 53 11.99 -14.17 -7.81
N ALA A 54 13.29 -14.45 -7.85
CA ALA A 54 14.13 -14.51 -6.67
C ALA A 54 14.13 -13.19 -5.87
N ALA A 55 14.22 -13.31 -4.54
CA ALA A 55 14.46 -12.19 -3.64
C ALA A 55 15.89 -12.24 -3.09
N GLU A 56 16.83 -11.65 -3.82
CA GLU A 56 18.22 -11.54 -3.40
C GLU A 56 18.41 -10.36 -2.42
N ILE A 57 18.17 -10.61 -1.14
CA ILE A 57 18.22 -9.60 -0.07
C ILE A 57 19.06 -10.08 1.11
N SER A 58 20.01 -9.24 1.57
CA SER A 58 20.76 -9.57 2.79
C SER A 58 19.84 -9.75 3.99
N GLU A 59 20.17 -10.66 4.91
CA GLU A 59 19.40 -10.89 6.14
C GLU A 59 19.12 -9.60 6.92
N ARG A 60 20.09 -8.67 6.96
CA ARG A 60 19.91 -7.36 7.60
C ARG A 60 18.77 -6.58 6.98
N THR A 61 18.72 -6.52 5.64
CA THR A 61 17.65 -5.82 4.91
C THR A 61 16.32 -6.55 5.12
N LEU A 62 16.31 -7.88 5.06
CA LEU A 62 15.14 -8.70 5.35
C LEU A 62 14.56 -8.37 6.73
N ARG A 63 15.37 -8.40 7.79
CA ARG A 63 14.99 -8.08 9.17
C ARG A 63 14.58 -6.62 9.37
N GLN A 64 15.30 -5.68 8.76
CA GLN A 64 15.06 -4.25 8.95
C GLN A 64 13.84 -3.73 8.18
N VAL A 65 13.53 -4.30 7.01
CA VAL A 65 12.58 -3.72 6.05
C VAL A 65 11.39 -4.63 5.78
N TYR A 66 11.61 -5.92 5.54
CA TYR A 66 10.57 -6.81 5.00
C TYR A 66 9.85 -7.63 6.07
N LEU A 67 10.53 -7.98 7.16
CA LEU A 67 9.96 -8.74 8.27
C LEU A 67 9.09 -7.93 9.25
N PRO A 68 9.32 -6.62 9.52
CA PRO A 68 8.54 -5.90 10.53
C PRO A 68 7.02 -5.96 10.36
N PRO A 69 6.44 -5.84 9.15
CA PRO A 69 4.99 -5.98 8.98
C PRO A 69 4.44 -7.35 9.37
N PHE A 70 5.20 -8.43 9.15
CA PHE A 70 4.81 -9.77 9.57
C PHE A 70 4.95 -9.96 11.07
N HIS A 71 6.02 -9.43 11.68
CA HIS A 71 6.17 -9.46 13.13
C HIS A 71 5.01 -8.74 13.82
N ALA A 72 4.63 -7.56 13.32
CA ALA A 72 3.46 -6.82 13.83
C ALA A 72 2.13 -7.57 13.63
N ALA A 73 2.00 -8.37 12.57
CA ALA A 73 0.84 -9.24 12.39
C ALA A 73 0.80 -10.38 13.42
N VAL A 74 1.95 -10.99 13.72
CA VAL A 74 2.10 -12.01 14.77
C VAL A 74 1.78 -11.42 16.14
N GLU A 75 2.35 -10.26 16.48
CA GLU A 75 2.06 -9.57 17.75
C GLU A 75 0.58 -9.15 17.88
N ALA A 76 -0.08 -8.83 16.76
CA ALA A 76 -1.52 -8.57 16.72
C ALA A 76 -2.37 -9.86 16.84
N GLY A 77 -1.74 -11.03 16.88
CA GLY A 77 -2.37 -12.33 17.10
C GLY A 77 -2.87 -13.01 15.82
N ALA A 78 -2.28 -12.74 14.66
CA ALA A 78 -2.65 -13.41 13.40
C ALA A 78 -2.74 -14.92 13.60
N ALA A 79 -3.84 -15.54 13.18
CA ALA A 79 -4.07 -16.96 13.38
C ALA A 79 -3.23 -17.82 12.41
N THR A 80 -2.94 -17.30 11.22
CA THR A 80 -2.21 -18.02 10.19
C THR A 80 -1.21 -17.14 9.45
N ILE A 81 -0.20 -17.78 8.86
CA ILE A 81 0.79 -17.18 7.95
C ILE A 81 0.82 -17.98 6.65
N MET A 82 0.92 -17.30 5.50
CA MET A 82 1.13 -17.94 4.20
C MET A 82 2.57 -17.71 3.74
N ALA A 83 3.30 -18.80 3.45
CA ALA A 83 4.65 -18.73 2.90
C ALA A 83 4.61 -18.28 1.43
N GLY A 84 5.52 -17.40 1.00
CA GLY A 84 5.55 -16.84 -0.37
C GLY A 84 6.26 -17.71 -1.41
N PHE A 85 5.94 -17.53 -2.69
CA PHE A 85 6.44 -18.34 -3.80
C PHE A 85 7.96 -18.29 -4.03
N GLN A 86 8.55 -17.13 -3.77
CA GLN A 86 9.93 -16.81 -4.09
C GLN A 86 10.93 -17.57 -3.20
N GLU A 87 12.16 -17.69 -3.71
CA GLU A 87 13.31 -17.90 -2.84
C GLU A 87 13.78 -16.61 -2.17
N VAL A 88 14.41 -16.76 -1.00
CA VAL A 88 15.12 -15.68 -0.33
C VAL A 88 16.58 -16.09 -0.21
N SER A 89 17.45 -15.41 -0.96
CA SER A 89 18.90 -15.68 -0.98
C SER A 89 19.26 -17.16 -1.21
N GLY A 90 18.67 -17.79 -2.23
CA GLY A 90 18.96 -19.19 -2.58
C GLY A 90 18.00 -20.24 -2.00
N VAL A 91 17.08 -19.87 -1.09
CA VAL A 91 16.22 -20.85 -0.39
C VAL A 91 14.73 -20.51 -0.55
N PRO A 92 13.94 -21.34 -1.28
CA PRO A 92 12.48 -21.21 -1.40
C PRO A 92 11.77 -21.10 -0.05
N ALA A 93 10.84 -20.15 0.11
CA ALA A 93 10.24 -19.87 1.42
C ALA A 93 9.54 -21.11 2.02
N HIS A 94 8.92 -21.96 1.21
CA HIS A 94 8.27 -23.21 1.65
C HIS A 94 9.24 -24.27 2.18
N ALA A 95 10.56 -24.15 1.91
CA ALA A 95 11.61 -25.02 2.43
C ALA A 95 12.59 -24.28 3.37
N ASN A 96 12.25 -23.06 3.79
CA ASN A 96 13.17 -22.18 4.50
C ASN A 96 12.96 -22.26 6.03
N ALA A 97 13.69 -23.17 6.68
CA ALA A 97 13.63 -23.34 8.15
C ALA A 97 14.13 -22.11 8.92
N PHE A 98 15.03 -21.30 8.33
CA PHE A 98 15.43 -20.03 8.95
C PHE A 98 14.23 -19.08 9.09
N LEU A 99 13.41 -18.95 8.03
CA LEU A 99 12.21 -18.13 8.09
C LEU A 99 11.12 -18.74 8.96
N LEU A 100 10.73 -19.98 8.65
CA LEU A 100 9.49 -20.59 9.16
C LEU A 100 9.61 -21.20 10.56
N ASP A 101 10.82 -21.56 10.98
CA ASP A 101 11.06 -22.11 12.32
C ASP A 101 11.86 -21.14 13.18
N GLN A 102 13.09 -20.79 12.76
CA GLN A 102 13.96 -19.95 13.58
C GLN A 102 13.35 -18.55 13.82
N VAL A 103 13.08 -17.77 12.76
CA VAL A 103 12.53 -16.42 12.92
C VAL A 103 11.08 -16.48 13.41
N LEU A 104 10.20 -17.16 12.67
CA LEU A 104 8.77 -17.10 12.95
C LEU A 104 8.38 -17.74 14.29
N ARG A 105 8.94 -18.90 14.64
CA ARG A 105 8.51 -19.67 15.81
C ARG A 105 9.44 -19.49 17.00
N GLN A 106 10.75 -19.59 16.83
CA GLN A 106 11.69 -19.52 17.94
C GLN A 106 11.92 -18.07 18.40
N GLU A 107 12.13 -17.14 17.46
CA GLU A 107 12.38 -15.72 17.79
C GLU A 107 11.09 -14.97 18.12
N TRP A 108 10.01 -15.15 17.34
CA TRP A 108 8.75 -14.40 17.52
C TRP A 108 7.67 -15.14 18.31
N GLY A 109 7.84 -16.44 18.59
CA GLY A 109 6.88 -17.21 19.38
C GLY A 109 5.56 -17.51 18.66
N PHE A 110 5.52 -17.51 17.33
CA PHE A 110 4.29 -17.79 16.58
C PHE A 110 3.81 -19.24 16.80
N ASP A 111 2.61 -19.37 17.36
CA ASP A 111 1.97 -20.65 17.68
C ASP A 111 0.90 -21.08 16.66
N GLY A 112 0.61 -20.24 15.68
CA GLY A 112 -0.40 -20.49 14.66
C GLY A 112 0.04 -21.46 13.56
N MET A 113 -0.82 -21.55 12.54
CA MET A 113 -0.66 -22.45 11.40
C MET A 113 0.01 -21.72 10.22
N VAL A 114 0.97 -22.40 9.58
CA VAL A 114 1.56 -21.96 8.31
C VAL A 114 0.92 -22.72 7.16
N VAL A 115 0.36 -22.00 6.19
CA VAL A 115 -0.17 -22.59 4.95
C VAL A 115 0.81 -22.33 3.80
N SER A 116 0.93 -23.27 2.86
CA SER A 116 1.61 -23.00 1.60
C SER A 116 0.83 -21.98 0.78
N ASP A 117 1.50 -21.37 -0.18
CA ASP A 117 0.77 -20.71 -1.26
C ASP A 117 0.25 -21.76 -2.26
N TYR A 118 -0.54 -21.33 -3.24
CA TYR A 118 -1.19 -22.19 -4.21
C TYR A 118 -0.19 -23.09 -4.94
N ASN A 119 -0.27 -24.41 -4.75
CA ASN A 119 0.60 -25.42 -5.38
C ASN A 119 2.11 -25.27 -5.07
N ALA A 120 2.48 -24.40 -4.13
CA ALA A 120 3.87 -23.97 -3.98
C ALA A 120 4.81 -25.04 -3.40
N ILE A 121 4.30 -26.05 -2.68
CA ILE A 121 5.12 -27.19 -2.25
C ILE A 121 5.62 -27.98 -3.47
N ARG A 122 4.75 -28.20 -4.47
CA ARG A 122 5.15 -28.88 -5.72
C ARG A 122 6.21 -28.09 -6.48
N GLU A 123 6.17 -26.76 -6.40
CA GLU A 123 7.09 -25.86 -7.08
C GLU A 123 8.52 -25.91 -6.53
N LEU A 124 8.75 -26.53 -5.36
CA LEU A 124 10.10 -26.86 -4.91
C LEU A 124 10.87 -27.73 -5.92
N MET A 125 10.16 -28.49 -6.76
CA MET A 125 10.75 -29.21 -7.88
C MET A 125 11.18 -28.27 -9.02
N ALA A 126 10.39 -27.23 -9.32
CA ALA A 126 10.73 -26.22 -10.32
C ALA A 126 11.93 -25.37 -9.85
N HIS A 127 12.00 -25.09 -8.56
CA HIS A 127 13.18 -24.53 -7.87
C HIS A 127 14.37 -25.49 -7.81
N ARG A 128 14.19 -26.75 -8.23
CA ARG A 128 15.23 -27.80 -8.32
C ARG A 128 15.87 -28.18 -6.98
N ILE A 129 15.17 -27.96 -5.87
CA ILE A 129 15.61 -28.42 -4.54
C ILE A 129 14.98 -29.78 -4.15
N ALA A 130 13.98 -30.23 -4.92
CA ALA A 130 13.36 -31.54 -4.79
C ALA A 130 13.31 -32.26 -6.15
N ALA A 131 13.63 -33.55 -6.18
CA ALA A 131 13.55 -34.40 -7.36
C ALA A 131 12.18 -35.07 -7.51
N THR A 132 11.45 -35.26 -6.40
CA THR A 132 10.15 -35.93 -6.35
C THR A 132 9.13 -35.16 -5.53
N PRO A 133 7.82 -35.40 -5.73
CA PRO A 133 6.76 -34.89 -4.86
C PRO A 133 6.99 -35.21 -3.37
N ASP A 134 7.39 -36.45 -3.06
CA ASP A 134 7.64 -36.89 -1.69
C ASP A 134 8.76 -36.07 -1.04
N GLN A 135 9.89 -35.87 -1.76
CA GLN A 135 10.99 -35.05 -1.26
C GLN A 135 10.56 -33.59 -1.05
N ALA A 136 9.72 -33.05 -1.93
CA ALA A 136 9.18 -31.70 -1.75
C ALA A 136 8.30 -31.59 -0.50
N GLY A 137 7.45 -32.59 -0.26
CA GLY A 137 6.61 -32.69 0.93
C GLY A 137 7.42 -32.79 2.22
N GLU A 138 8.46 -33.62 2.22
CA GLU A 138 9.38 -33.76 3.36
C GLU A 138 10.08 -32.44 3.68
N LEU A 139 10.62 -31.75 2.68
CA LEU A 139 11.29 -30.44 2.86
C LEU A 139 10.33 -29.40 3.44
N ALA A 140 9.10 -29.33 2.94
CA ALA A 140 8.11 -28.37 3.41
C ALA A 140 7.64 -28.67 4.85
N LEU A 141 7.41 -29.94 5.18
CA LEU A 141 7.10 -30.36 6.55
C LEU A 141 8.27 -30.06 7.49
N GLN A 142 9.50 -30.35 7.09
CA GLN A 142 10.68 -30.07 7.91
C GLN A 142 10.82 -28.57 8.18
N ALA A 143 10.64 -27.72 7.17
CA ALA A 143 10.71 -26.27 7.31
C ALA A 143 9.60 -25.68 8.18
N GLY A 144 8.42 -26.32 8.22
CA GLY A 144 7.33 -25.92 9.10
C GLY A 144 6.04 -25.48 8.41
N VAL A 145 5.85 -25.84 7.14
CA VAL A 145 4.58 -25.65 6.42
C VAL A 145 3.58 -26.70 6.90
N ASP A 146 2.47 -26.27 7.49
CA ASP A 146 1.50 -27.14 8.15
C ASP A 146 0.36 -27.61 7.23
N MET A 147 0.04 -26.85 6.18
CA MET A 147 -1.06 -27.14 5.24
C MET A 147 -0.62 -26.93 3.79
N ASP A 148 -0.89 -27.93 2.95
CA ASP A 148 -0.67 -27.92 1.50
C ASP A 148 -1.90 -27.38 0.77
N MET A 149 -1.76 -26.21 0.14
CA MET A 149 -2.81 -25.58 -0.64
C MET A 149 -2.76 -26.06 -2.09
N MET A 150 -3.74 -26.88 -2.49
CA MET A 150 -3.97 -27.28 -3.89
C MET A 150 -2.83 -28.06 -4.57
N GLY A 151 -1.77 -28.47 -3.84
CA GLY A 151 -0.64 -29.22 -4.40
C GLY A 151 -0.80 -30.75 -4.40
N ASP A 152 -1.69 -31.26 -3.54
CA ASP A 152 -1.94 -32.69 -3.29
C ASP A 152 -0.71 -33.51 -2.83
N ILE A 153 0.38 -32.83 -2.44
CA ILE A 153 1.64 -33.43 -2.00
C ILE A 153 1.47 -34.13 -0.66
N TYR A 154 0.92 -33.44 0.35
CA TYR A 154 0.79 -34.02 1.70
C TYR A 154 -0.22 -35.15 1.78
N ARG A 155 -1.24 -35.16 0.91
CA ARG A 155 -2.24 -36.24 0.88
C ARG A 155 -1.62 -37.59 0.51
N ASP A 156 -0.68 -37.56 -0.43
CA ASP A 156 -0.09 -38.75 -1.03
C ASP A 156 1.31 -39.06 -0.44
N LEU A 157 1.77 -38.26 0.54
CA LEU A 157 3.08 -38.40 1.18
C LEU A 157 3.16 -39.69 2.01
N PRO A 158 4.17 -40.55 1.80
CA PRO A 158 4.36 -41.75 2.60
C PRO A 158 4.56 -41.45 4.09
N GLU A 159 3.84 -42.19 4.94
CA GLU A 159 4.05 -42.13 6.38
C GLU A 159 5.24 -43.01 6.77
N THR A 160 6.29 -42.39 7.30
CA THR A 160 7.50 -43.03 7.83
C THR A 160 7.73 -42.59 9.28
N PRO A 161 8.59 -43.28 10.05
CA PRO A 161 8.97 -42.84 11.39
C PRO A 161 9.53 -41.42 11.46
N GLU A 162 10.13 -40.93 10.37
CA GLU A 162 10.70 -39.58 10.23
C GLU A 162 9.62 -38.54 9.90
N THR A 163 8.67 -38.86 9.01
CA THR A 163 7.60 -37.92 8.60
C THR A 163 6.47 -37.84 9.63
N ARG A 164 6.18 -38.94 10.34
CA ARG A 164 5.06 -39.02 11.30
C ARG A 164 5.08 -37.92 12.38
N PRO A 165 6.19 -37.63 13.08
CA PRO A 165 6.20 -36.55 14.07
C PRO A 165 5.93 -35.17 13.49
N LEU A 166 6.37 -34.92 12.24
CA LEU A 166 6.12 -33.65 11.53
C LEU A 166 4.65 -33.52 11.14
N VAL A 167 4.05 -34.61 10.66
CA VAL A 167 2.61 -34.68 10.37
C VAL A 167 1.79 -34.47 11.64
N ASP A 168 2.10 -35.14 12.75
CA ASP A 168 1.40 -34.98 14.03
C ASP A 168 1.45 -33.51 14.51
N ARG A 169 2.60 -32.84 14.34
CA ARG A 169 2.77 -31.42 14.66
C ARG A 169 1.87 -30.53 13.79
N SER A 170 1.87 -30.74 12.47
CA SER A 170 1.06 -29.96 11.52
C SER A 170 -0.44 -30.18 11.75
N VAL A 171 -0.86 -31.44 11.94
CA VAL A 171 -2.25 -31.81 12.26
C VAL A 171 -2.69 -31.12 13.55
N ARG A 172 -1.87 -31.14 14.61
CA ARG A 172 -2.20 -30.45 15.87
C ARG A 172 -2.52 -28.97 15.65
N ARG A 173 -1.70 -28.24 14.90
CA ARG A 173 -1.92 -26.80 14.61
C ARG A 173 -3.19 -26.55 13.81
N VAL A 174 -3.50 -27.41 12.84
CA VAL A 174 -4.76 -27.33 12.08
C VAL A 174 -5.96 -27.53 13.01
N LEU A 175 -5.90 -28.51 13.93
CA LEU A 175 -6.98 -28.77 14.88
C LEU A 175 -7.10 -27.66 15.92
N GLU A 176 -5.99 -27.13 16.44
CA GLU A 176 -5.96 -25.98 17.35
C GLU A 176 -6.58 -24.73 16.71
N LEU A 177 -6.31 -24.48 15.42
CA LEU A 177 -6.96 -23.39 14.68
C LEU A 177 -8.48 -23.60 14.60
N LYS A 178 -8.95 -24.81 14.27
CA LYS A 178 -10.39 -25.13 14.24
C LYS A 178 -11.06 -24.97 15.61
N GLU A 179 -10.36 -25.34 16.68
CA GLU A 179 -10.83 -25.13 18.05
C GLU A 179 -10.90 -23.63 18.41
N ARG A 180 -9.87 -22.85 18.06
CA ARG A 180 -9.86 -21.38 18.24
C ARG A 180 -11.01 -20.70 17.50
N LEU A 181 -11.41 -21.24 16.35
CA LEU A 181 -12.56 -20.78 15.57
C LEU A 181 -13.91 -21.30 16.10
N GLY A 182 -13.92 -22.19 17.09
CA GLY A 182 -15.13 -22.77 17.68
C GLY A 182 -15.88 -23.71 16.74
N LEU A 183 -15.18 -24.34 15.79
CA LEU A 183 -15.77 -25.23 14.78
C LEU A 183 -16.04 -26.65 15.29
N PHE A 184 -15.41 -27.06 16.40
CA PHE A 184 -15.80 -28.29 17.11
C PHE A 184 -17.08 -28.11 17.92
N ASP A 185 -17.33 -26.90 18.44
CA ASP A 185 -18.57 -26.55 19.14
C ASP A 185 -19.73 -26.42 18.15
N ASP A 186 -19.51 -25.73 17.03
CA ASP A 186 -20.49 -25.53 15.96
C ASP A 186 -19.78 -25.44 14.60
N PRO A 187 -19.83 -26.50 13.75
CA PRO A 187 -19.17 -26.48 12.46
C PRO A 187 -19.82 -25.53 11.44
N TYR A 188 -21.03 -25.02 11.73
CA TYR A 188 -21.78 -24.12 10.86
C TYR A 188 -21.82 -22.68 11.39
N ARG A 189 -21.00 -22.35 12.39
CA ARG A 189 -20.95 -21.05 13.08
C ARG A 189 -20.97 -19.81 12.19
N TYR A 190 -20.39 -19.92 10.99
CA TYR A 190 -20.26 -18.82 10.02
C TYR A 190 -21.25 -18.90 8.86
N LEU A 191 -22.09 -19.93 8.82
CA LEU A 191 -23.04 -20.17 7.73
C LEU A 191 -24.44 -19.71 8.15
N ASP A 192 -24.71 -18.41 7.95
CA ASP A 192 -26.02 -17.80 8.21
C ASP A 192 -26.47 -16.97 6.99
N GLU A 193 -27.41 -17.52 6.21
CA GLU A 193 -27.98 -16.84 5.04
C GLU A 193 -28.72 -15.54 5.38
N THR A 194 -29.28 -15.44 6.60
CA THR A 194 -29.98 -14.22 7.04
C THR A 194 -28.97 -13.12 7.32
N ALA A 195 -27.87 -13.46 7.99
CA ALA A 195 -26.75 -12.54 8.20
C ALA A 195 -26.09 -12.13 6.88
N GLU A 196 -25.86 -13.08 5.96
CA GLU A 196 -25.31 -12.81 4.63
C GLU A 196 -26.15 -11.76 3.88
N LYS A 197 -27.46 -11.99 3.75
CA LYS A 197 -28.38 -11.04 3.08
C LYS A 197 -28.42 -9.68 3.77
N ARG A 198 -28.26 -9.64 5.09
CA ARG A 198 -28.21 -8.39 5.87
C ARG A 198 -26.93 -7.59 5.61
N TYR A 199 -25.79 -8.27 5.50
CA TYR A 199 -24.48 -7.62 5.46
C TYR A 199 -23.96 -7.35 4.05
N LEU A 200 -24.33 -8.18 3.06
CA LEU A 200 -23.94 -7.96 1.67
C LEU A 200 -24.47 -6.62 1.18
N LEU A 201 -23.55 -5.72 0.81
CA LEU A 201 -23.85 -4.39 0.28
C LEU A 201 -24.78 -3.53 1.16
N ALA A 202 -24.77 -3.76 2.48
CA ALA A 202 -25.54 -2.98 3.45
C ALA A 202 -25.24 -1.47 3.30
N PRO A 203 -26.21 -0.57 3.53
CA PRO A 203 -26.01 0.88 3.43
C PRO A 203 -24.82 1.40 4.24
N GLU A 204 -24.59 0.85 5.43
CA GLU A 204 -23.49 1.23 6.31
C GLU A 204 -22.12 0.80 5.74
N HIS A 205 -22.06 -0.37 5.09
CA HIS A 205 -20.87 -0.86 4.39
C HIS A 205 -20.57 -0.03 3.14
N LYS A 206 -21.59 0.34 2.36
CA LYS A 206 -21.44 1.29 1.24
C LYS A 206 -20.95 2.65 1.73
N GLN A 207 -21.48 3.15 2.84
CA GLN A 207 -21.01 4.41 3.41
C GLN A 207 -19.55 4.30 3.91
N ALA A 208 -19.18 3.18 4.52
CA ALA A 208 -17.80 2.92 4.93
C ALA A 208 -16.84 2.84 3.72
N ALA A 209 -17.23 2.14 2.65
CA ALA A 209 -16.47 2.06 1.41
C ALA A 209 -16.30 3.43 0.74
N ARG A 210 -17.36 4.24 0.67
CA ARG A 210 -17.28 5.62 0.15
C ARG A 210 -16.33 6.48 0.98
N ARG A 211 -16.41 6.40 2.32
CA ARG A 211 -15.47 7.11 3.22
C ARG A 211 -14.03 6.64 3.03
N ALA A 212 -13.81 5.34 2.86
CA ALA A 212 -12.48 4.78 2.62
C ALA A 212 -11.91 5.31 1.30
N ALA A 213 -12.68 5.23 0.20
CA ALA A 213 -12.30 5.75 -1.11
C ALA A 213 -11.94 7.24 -1.07
N VAL A 214 -12.78 8.08 -0.45
CA VAL A 214 -12.49 9.52 -0.27
C VAL A 214 -11.19 9.75 0.52
N ARG A 215 -10.96 8.98 1.59
CA ARG A 215 -9.79 9.15 2.47
C ARG A 215 -8.50 8.55 1.92
N SER A 216 -8.58 7.67 0.92
CA SER A 216 -7.45 7.08 0.21
C SER A 216 -7.06 7.84 -1.05
N SER A 217 -7.98 8.61 -1.66
CA SER A 217 -7.65 9.44 -2.81
C SER A 217 -6.64 10.54 -2.46
N VAL A 218 -5.68 10.76 -3.36
CA VAL A 218 -4.54 11.66 -3.17
C VAL A 218 -4.60 12.77 -4.22
N LEU A 219 -4.69 14.02 -3.77
CA LEU A 219 -4.57 15.15 -4.68
C LEU A 219 -3.08 15.39 -4.98
N LEU A 220 -2.64 15.02 -6.17
CA LEU A 220 -1.23 15.11 -6.58
C LEU A 220 -0.87 16.48 -7.13
N LYS A 221 -1.82 17.15 -7.77
CA LYS A 221 -1.62 18.48 -8.35
C LYS A 221 -2.93 19.27 -8.37
N ASN A 222 -2.87 20.57 -8.11
CA ASN A 222 -4.02 21.48 -8.21
C ASN A 222 -3.57 22.93 -8.43
N GLU A 223 -3.17 23.25 -9.66
CA GLU A 223 -2.80 24.60 -10.07
C GLU A 223 -4.04 25.48 -10.27
N ALA A 224 -3.88 26.77 -9.97
CA ALA A 224 -4.92 27.80 -10.10
C ALA A 224 -6.26 27.48 -9.40
N GLY A 225 -6.29 26.48 -8.50
CA GLY A 225 -7.50 26.05 -7.80
C GLY A 225 -8.57 25.44 -8.72
N VAL A 226 -8.16 24.73 -9.79
CA VAL A 226 -9.10 24.03 -10.68
C VAL A 226 -10.04 23.10 -9.91
N LEU A 227 -9.50 22.35 -8.95
CA LEU A 227 -10.29 21.56 -8.02
C LEU A 227 -10.55 22.32 -6.71
N PRO A 228 -11.77 22.19 -6.13
CA PRO A 228 -12.92 21.48 -6.68
C PRO A 228 -13.58 22.25 -7.84
N LEU A 229 -14.07 21.53 -8.85
CA LEU A 229 -14.78 22.10 -9.99
C LEU A 229 -16.13 22.68 -9.56
N ALA A 230 -16.45 23.87 -10.06
CA ALA A 230 -17.83 24.33 -10.10
C ALA A 230 -18.65 23.34 -10.95
N LYS A 231 -19.92 23.09 -10.60
CA LYS A 231 -20.79 22.18 -11.36
C LYS A 231 -21.08 22.78 -12.75
N PRO A 232 -20.45 22.28 -13.84
CA PRO A 232 -20.63 22.86 -15.16
C PRO A 232 -21.98 22.44 -15.75
N LYS A 233 -22.49 23.22 -16.71
CA LYS A 233 -23.65 22.82 -17.52
C LYS A 233 -23.27 21.85 -18.64
N ARG A 234 -22.01 21.88 -19.08
CA ARG A 234 -21.44 20.97 -20.09
C ARG A 234 -20.09 20.44 -19.61
N LEU A 235 -20.02 19.15 -19.35
CA LEU A 235 -18.81 18.45 -18.93
C LEU A 235 -18.41 17.44 -20.01
N ALA A 236 -17.15 17.45 -20.42
CA ALA A 236 -16.57 16.34 -21.18
C ALA A 236 -15.89 15.39 -20.18
N LEU A 237 -16.41 14.17 -20.05
CA LEU A 237 -15.78 13.09 -19.30
C LEU A 237 -15.12 12.14 -20.31
N LEU A 238 -13.80 12.15 -20.39
CA LEU A 238 -13.05 11.51 -21.46
C LEU A 238 -12.19 10.35 -20.93
N GLY A 239 -12.05 9.30 -21.72
CA GLY A 239 -11.26 8.12 -21.40
C GLY A 239 -12.11 6.85 -21.23
N SER A 240 -11.57 5.73 -21.68
CA SER A 240 -12.20 4.40 -21.66
C SER A 240 -12.57 3.93 -20.24
N LEU A 241 -11.76 4.29 -19.25
CA LEU A 241 -11.97 3.95 -17.83
C LEU A 241 -13.21 4.61 -17.21
N ALA A 242 -13.78 5.65 -17.84
CA ALA A 242 -14.99 6.30 -17.33
C ALA A 242 -16.20 5.36 -17.26
N THR A 243 -16.24 4.33 -18.10
CA THR A 243 -17.33 3.33 -18.16
C THR A 243 -16.93 1.97 -17.59
N ASP A 244 -15.72 1.82 -17.06
CA ASP A 244 -15.17 0.54 -16.61
C ASP A 244 -15.42 0.29 -15.10
N SER A 245 -16.56 -0.32 -14.78
CA SER A 245 -16.88 -0.73 -13.40
C SER A 245 -15.93 -1.80 -12.85
N THR A 246 -15.36 -2.65 -13.69
CA THR A 246 -14.40 -3.69 -13.25
C THR A 246 -13.12 -3.05 -12.74
N SER A 247 -12.61 -2.06 -13.46
CA SER A 247 -11.43 -1.31 -13.04
C SER A 247 -11.68 -0.41 -11.84
N LEU A 248 -12.93 -0.05 -11.49
CA LEU A 248 -13.18 0.56 -10.18
C LEU A 248 -12.89 -0.40 -9.03
N LEU A 249 -13.26 -1.68 -9.17
CA LEU A 249 -13.04 -2.70 -8.14
C LEU A 249 -11.57 -3.07 -7.95
N GLY A 250 -10.75 -2.94 -8.99
CA GLY A 250 -9.32 -3.26 -8.97
C GLY A 250 -9.03 -4.77 -8.97
N ALA A 251 -7.75 -5.13 -8.91
CA ALA A 251 -7.33 -6.52 -8.76
C ALA A 251 -7.75 -7.09 -7.39
N TRP A 252 -7.79 -8.42 -7.28
CA TRP A 252 -8.18 -9.13 -6.05
C TRP A 252 -9.59 -8.79 -5.51
N ASN A 253 -10.51 -8.39 -6.38
CA ASN A 253 -11.89 -8.10 -5.98
C ASN A 253 -12.73 -9.37 -5.68
N THR A 254 -12.27 -10.56 -6.06
CA THR A 254 -12.86 -11.89 -5.76
C THR A 254 -14.36 -12.00 -6.02
N ALA A 255 -15.20 -11.79 -5.01
CA ALA A 255 -16.66 -11.83 -5.10
C ALA A 255 -17.30 -10.50 -5.53
N GLY A 256 -16.50 -9.47 -5.82
CA GLY A 256 -16.96 -8.18 -6.31
C GLY A 256 -17.62 -8.30 -7.68
N LYS A 257 -18.75 -7.62 -7.87
CA LYS A 257 -19.53 -7.66 -9.11
C LYS A 257 -19.57 -6.29 -9.78
N PRO A 258 -19.00 -6.13 -10.99
CA PRO A 258 -19.02 -4.86 -11.72
C PRO A 258 -20.43 -4.31 -11.96
N GLU A 259 -21.42 -5.18 -12.18
CA GLU A 259 -22.82 -4.82 -12.40
C GLU A 259 -23.52 -4.22 -11.16
N GLU A 260 -22.98 -4.47 -9.96
CA GLU A 260 -23.45 -3.89 -8.71
C GLU A 260 -22.72 -2.55 -8.39
N THR A 261 -21.81 -2.12 -9.27
CA THR A 261 -20.96 -0.94 -9.13
C THR A 261 -21.29 0.12 -10.17
N THR A 262 -21.66 1.32 -9.71
CA THR A 262 -21.86 2.50 -10.57
C THR A 262 -20.53 2.94 -11.18
N ASN A 263 -20.43 2.98 -12.51
CA ASN A 263 -19.24 3.51 -13.19
C ASN A 263 -19.13 5.05 -13.05
N LEU A 264 -17.98 5.61 -13.44
CA LEU A 264 -17.75 7.06 -13.30
C LEU A 264 -18.72 7.87 -14.17
N LEU A 265 -18.99 7.47 -15.42
CA LEU A 265 -19.91 8.18 -16.30
C LEU A 265 -21.31 8.33 -15.69
N GLU A 266 -21.86 7.25 -15.14
CA GLU A 266 -23.13 7.27 -14.42
C GLU A 266 -23.05 8.14 -13.15
N GLY A 267 -21.98 8.00 -12.35
CA GLY A 267 -21.78 8.80 -11.15
C GLY A 267 -21.72 10.31 -11.42
N PHE A 268 -21.03 10.72 -12.48
CA PHE A 268 -20.95 12.11 -12.91
C PHE A 268 -22.31 12.64 -13.40
N ARG A 269 -23.05 11.85 -14.20
CA ARG A 269 -24.42 12.19 -14.64
C ARG A 269 -25.38 12.35 -13.45
N GLN A 270 -25.31 11.46 -12.47
CA GLN A 270 -26.11 11.56 -11.24
C GLN A 270 -25.75 12.79 -10.39
N SER A 271 -24.47 13.20 -10.38
CA SER A 271 -23.97 14.33 -9.60
C SER A 271 -24.26 15.70 -10.23
N LEU A 272 -24.59 15.72 -11.53
CA LEU A 272 -24.86 16.90 -12.35
C LEU A 272 -26.24 16.81 -13.05
N PRO A 273 -27.36 16.75 -12.30
CA PRO A 273 -28.68 16.69 -12.90
C PRO A 273 -28.95 17.94 -13.76
N GLY A 274 -29.33 17.73 -15.02
CA GLY A 274 -29.62 18.80 -15.98
C GLY A 274 -28.39 19.36 -16.71
N ALA A 275 -27.18 18.86 -16.44
CA ALA A 275 -26.01 19.13 -17.25
C ALA A 275 -25.89 18.12 -18.40
N GLU A 276 -25.27 18.55 -19.49
CA GLU A 276 -24.82 17.66 -20.56
C GLU A 276 -23.46 17.06 -20.18
N VAL A 277 -23.40 15.75 -20.00
CA VAL A 277 -22.15 15.00 -19.78
C VAL A 277 -21.85 14.17 -21.02
N THR A 278 -20.92 14.66 -21.84
CA THR A 278 -20.44 13.98 -23.04
C THR A 278 -19.30 13.03 -22.69
N HIS A 279 -19.23 11.90 -23.39
CA HIS A 279 -18.18 10.89 -23.21
C HIS A 279 -17.61 10.47 -24.56
N ALA A 280 -16.29 10.29 -24.57
CA ALA A 280 -15.53 9.70 -25.66
C ALA A 280 -14.26 9.09 -25.07
N ASP A 281 -13.78 8.00 -25.67
CA ASP A 281 -12.52 7.35 -25.27
C ASP A 281 -11.33 7.85 -26.11
N GLU A 282 -10.14 7.45 -25.68
CA GLU A 282 -8.87 7.74 -26.33
C GLU A 282 -8.73 7.12 -27.74
N GLN A 283 -9.54 6.12 -28.10
CA GLN A 283 -9.54 5.55 -29.46
C GLN A 283 -10.27 6.47 -30.46
N HIS A 284 -11.14 7.35 -29.98
CA HIS A 284 -11.90 8.31 -30.77
C HIS A 284 -11.43 9.75 -30.54
N LEU A 285 -10.12 10.00 -30.65
CA LEU A 285 -9.47 11.28 -30.34
C LEU A 285 -10.20 12.51 -30.92
N ALA A 286 -10.62 12.46 -32.18
CA ALA A 286 -11.34 13.59 -32.81
C ALA A 286 -12.67 13.92 -32.10
N GLN A 287 -13.41 12.91 -31.66
CA GLN A 287 -14.66 13.08 -30.91
C GLN A 287 -14.38 13.60 -29.49
N ALA A 288 -13.33 13.08 -28.85
CA ALA A 288 -12.89 13.53 -27.53
C ALA A 288 -12.49 15.03 -27.55
N LEU A 289 -11.76 15.47 -28.57
CA LEU A 289 -11.39 16.88 -28.73
C LEU A 289 -12.58 17.78 -29.02
N GLU A 290 -13.56 17.31 -29.80
CA GLU A 290 -14.77 18.08 -30.06
C GLU A 290 -15.64 18.22 -28.81
N ALA A 291 -15.80 17.13 -28.05
CA ALA A 291 -16.46 17.16 -26.74
C ALA A 291 -15.75 18.14 -25.78
N ALA A 292 -14.42 18.10 -25.71
CA ALA A 292 -13.64 19.00 -24.86
C ALA A 292 -13.79 20.48 -25.27
N ARG A 293 -13.83 20.79 -26.57
CA ARG A 293 -14.06 22.18 -27.06
C ARG A 293 -15.43 22.71 -26.66
N GLY A 294 -16.47 21.88 -26.77
CA GLY A 294 -17.85 22.22 -26.41
C GLY A 294 -18.12 22.32 -24.91
N ALA A 295 -17.25 21.75 -24.07
CA ALA A 295 -17.43 21.70 -22.62
C ALA A 295 -16.92 22.96 -21.88
N GLU A 296 -17.46 23.16 -20.68
CA GLU A 296 -17.01 24.19 -19.72
C GLU A 296 -15.86 23.67 -18.85
N ALA A 297 -15.82 22.36 -18.59
CA ALA A 297 -14.73 21.67 -17.91
C ALA A 297 -14.54 20.27 -18.51
N VAL A 298 -13.32 19.74 -18.38
CA VAL A 298 -12.94 18.41 -18.85
C VAL A 298 -12.47 17.57 -17.66
N VAL A 299 -12.93 16.33 -17.60
CA VAL A 299 -12.41 15.32 -16.68
C VAL A 299 -11.83 14.19 -17.54
N LEU A 300 -10.53 13.97 -17.45
CA LEU A 300 -9.80 12.88 -18.08
C LEU A 300 -9.72 11.72 -17.09
N VAL A 301 -10.29 10.55 -17.41
CA VAL A 301 -10.16 9.32 -16.63
C VAL A 301 -9.08 8.45 -17.26
N LEU A 302 -7.89 8.46 -16.67
CA LEU A 302 -6.68 7.88 -17.25
C LEU A 302 -6.04 6.86 -16.30
N GLY A 303 -5.23 5.96 -16.83
CA GLY A 303 -4.42 5.03 -16.06
C GLY A 303 -4.48 3.60 -16.57
N GLU A 304 -4.58 2.65 -15.65
CA GLU A 304 -4.50 1.21 -15.91
C GLU A 304 -5.86 0.55 -15.71
N ILE A 305 -6.14 -0.49 -16.49
CA ILE A 305 -7.24 -1.41 -16.20
C ILE A 305 -6.88 -2.32 -15.01
N SER A 306 -7.87 -2.88 -14.32
CA SER A 306 -7.66 -3.77 -13.16
C SER A 306 -6.66 -4.91 -13.44
N ASP A 307 -6.78 -5.58 -14.60
CA ASP A 307 -5.94 -6.71 -15.00
C ASP A 307 -4.49 -6.34 -15.35
N TRP A 308 -4.10 -5.07 -15.26
CA TRP A 308 -2.69 -4.68 -15.39
C TRP A 308 -1.95 -4.67 -14.07
N SER A 309 -2.61 -5.07 -12.99
CA SER A 309 -2.07 -5.12 -11.63
C SER A 309 -2.53 -6.41 -10.95
N GLY A 310 -1.97 -6.70 -9.79
CA GLY A 310 -2.13 -8.00 -9.16
C GLY A 310 -1.13 -9.02 -9.66
N GLU A 311 -1.41 -10.28 -9.38
CA GLU A 311 -0.54 -11.42 -9.61
C GLU A 311 -0.18 -11.62 -11.09
N SER A 312 1.10 -11.82 -11.39
CA SER A 312 1.67 -12.06 -12.71
C SER A 312 1.41 -10.93 -13.73
N ARG A 313 1.11 -9.71 -13.27
CA ARG A 313 0.86 -8.52 -14.10
C ARG A 313 2.01 -7.52 -14.04
N ASN A 314 3.22 -8.00 -14.27
CA ASN A 314 4.46 -7.22 -14.21
C ASN A 314 4.60 -6.28 -15.43
N ARG A 315 5.12 -5.06 -15.23
CA ARG A 315 5.26 -4.08 -16.31
C ARG A 315 6.68 -3.54 -16.42
N THR A 316 7.24 -3.59 -17.63
CA THR A 316 8.51 -2.94 -17.98
C THR A 316 8.36 -1.46 -18.30
N ARG A 317 7.12 -0.98 -18.47
CA ARG A 317 6.76 0.42 -18.66
C ARG A 317 5.63 0.75 -17.69
N ILE A 318 5.88 1.71 -16.80
CA ILE A 318 4.94 2.14 -15.76
C ILE A 318 4.38 3.54 -16.03
N GLY A 319 4.40 4.00 -17.29
CA GLY A 319 3.69 5.20 -17.73
C GLY A 319 2.27 4.91 -18.22
N LEU A 320 1.59 5.95 -18.69
CA LEU A 320 0.28 5.83 -19.34
C LEU A 320 0.40 5.11 -20.70
N PRO A 321 -0.68 4.45 -21.17
CA PRO A 321 -0.83 4.10 -22.58
C PRO A 321 -0.63 5.32 -23.48
N SER A 322 -0.02 5.11 -24.65
CA SER A 322 0.31 6.18 -25.60
C SER A 322 -0.89 7.02 -26.01
N GLU A 323 -2.01 6.36 -26.26
CA GLU A 323 -3.28 6.94 -26.74
C GLU A 323 -3.92 7.81 -25.65
N GLN A 324 -3.84 7.37 -24.39
CA GLN A 324 -4.29 8.16 -23.24
C GLN A 324 -3.43 9.40 -23.04
N LEU A 325 -2.11 9.27 -23.17
CA LEU A 325 -1.18 10.39 -23.05
C LEU A 325 -1.39 11.40 -24.20
N GLU A 326 -1.53 10.93 -25.44
CA GLU A 326 -1.80 11.76 -26.61
C GLU A 326 -3.09 12.57 -26.43
N MET A 327 -4.19 11.91 -26.04
CA MET A 327 -5.46 12.58 -25.76
C MET A 327 -5.31 13.64 -24.66
N ALA A 328 -4.63 13.32 -23.56
CA ALA A 328 -4.42 14.25 -22.45
C ALA A 328 -3.62 15.49 -22.88
N LEU A 329 -2.57 15.32 -23.69
CA LEU A 329 -1.74 16.41 -24.20
C LEU A 329 -2.48 17.28 -25.22
N GLU A 330 -3.29 16.70 -26.10
CA GLU A 330 -4.12 17.48 -27.04
C GLU A 330 -5.22 18.25 -26.32
N VAL A 331 -5.86 17.65 -25.30
CA VAL A 331 -6.85 18.34 -24.45
C VAL A 331 -6.21 19.49 -23.67
N ALA A 332 -4.99 19.33 -23.16
CA ALA A 332 -4.27 20.37 -22.43
C ALA A 332 -4.09 21.66 -23.27
N LYS A 333 -3.87 21.51 -24.59
CA LYS A 333 -3.71 22.66 -25.52
C LYS A 333 -4.98 23.52 -25.65
N LEU A 334 -6.15 22.98 -25.30
CA LEU A 334 -7.42 23.70 -25.38
C LEU A 334 -7.60 24.74 -24.27
N GLY A 335 -6.77 24.71 -23.22
CA GLY A 335 -6.83 25.67 -22.11
C GLY A 335 -8.12 25.62 -21.28
N LYS A 336 -8.86 24.51 -21.34
CA LYS A 336 -10.05 24.28 -20.52
C LYS A 336 -9.66 23.94 -19.08
N PRO A 337 -10.51 24.23 -18.08
CA PRO A 337 -10.38 23.65 -16.75
C PRO A 337 -10.41 22.12 -16.86
N THR A 338 -9.25 21.48 -16.66
CA THR A 338 -9.07 20.05 -16.89
C THR A 338 -8.62 19.36 -15.62
N VAL A 339 -9.31 18.28 -15.25
CA VAL A 339 -8.97 17.43 -14.11
C VAL A 339 -8.60 16.04 -14.62
N VAL A 340 -7.50 15.49 -14.15
CA VAL A 340 -7.20 14.07 -14.33
C VAL A 340 -7.69 13.30 -13.12
N LEU A 341 -8.53 12.29 -13.35
CA LEU A 341 -8.79 11.19 -12.42
C LEU A 341 -7.87 10.03 -12.82
N LEU A 342 -6.89 9.74 -11.97
CA LEU A 342 -5.89 8.70 -12.21
C LEU A 342 -6.32 7.40 -11.53
N MET A 343 -6.51 6.33 -12.30
CA MET A 343 -6.89 5.00 -11.81
C MET A 343 -5.79 3.98 -12.10
N HIS A 344 -5.24 3.32 -11.08
CA HIS A 344 -4.13 2.39 -11.26
C HIS A 344 -3.83 1.57 -9.99
N GLY A 345 -3.01 0.53 -10.17
CA GLY A 345 -2.66 -0.40 -9.10
C GLY A 345 -1.29 -0.21 -8.45
N ARG A 346 -0.44 0.63 -9.05
CA ARG A 346 0.97 0.87 -8.69
C ARG A 346 1.38 2.33 -8.93
N PRO A 347 2.50 2.83 -8.38
CA PRO A 347 3.03 4.13 -8.80
C PRO A 347 3.28 4.20 -10.31
N LEU A 348 2.95 5.33 -10.93
CA LEU A 348 3.14 5.56 -12.36
C LEU A 348 4.23 6.62 -12.63
N ALA A 349 4.98 6.42 -13.71
CA ALA A 349 5.90 7.39 -14.28
C ALA A 349 5.15 8.30 -15.28
N ILE A 350 4.68 9.45 -14.79
CA ILE A 350 3.81 10.38 -15.54
C ILE A 350 4.30 11.84 -15.54
N PRO A 351 5.60 12.12 -15.81
CA PRO A 351 6.13 13.47 -15.73
C PRO A 351 5.43 14.44 -16.69
N GLU A 352 5.09 14.03 -17.91
CA GLU A 352 4.42 14.87 -18.91
C GLU A 352 3.01 15.28 -18.45
N LEU A 353 2.29 14.36 -17.79
CA LEU A 353 0.97 14.66 -17.24
C LEU A 353 1.08 15.68 -16.11
N ALA A 354 2.03 15.47 -15.19
CA ALA A 354 2.30 16.37 -14.08
C ALA A 354 2.80 17.75 -14.54
N GLU A 355 3.50 17.83 -15.66
CA GLU A 355 3.93 19.10 -16.24
C GLU A 355 2.78 19.84 -16.93
N LYS A 356 2.02 19.17 -17.79
CA LYS A 356 1.10 19.83 -18.74
C LYS A 356 -0.32 20.02 -18.23
N LEU A 357 -0.78 19.24 -17.25
CA LEU A 357 -2.17 19.30 -16.77
C LEU A 357 -2.25 20.03 -15.43
N PRO A 358 -3.30 20.82 -15.18
CA PRO A 358 -3.36 21.68 -14.00
C PRO A 358 -3.79 20.93 -12.74
N ALA A 359 -4.57 19.85 -12.85
CA ALA A 359 -5.05 19.10 -11.70
C ALA A 359 -4.99 17.59 -11.92
N ILE A 360 -4.47 16.87 -10.92
CA ILE A 360 -4.37 15.41 -10.91
C ILE A 360 -4.87 14.91 -9.55
N LEU A 361 -5.93 14.13 -9.57
CA LEU A 361 -6.49 13.43 -8.42
C LEU A 361 -6.30 11.92 -8.64
N ASP A 362 -5.41 11.33 -7.86
CA ASP A 362 -5.22 9.88 -7.80
C ASP A 362 -6.34 9.26 -6.97
N ILE A 363 -7.11 8.37 -7.60
CA ILE A 363 -8.20 7.64 -6.97
C ILE A 363 -7.90 6.14 -6.86
N TRP A 364 -6.72 5.69 -7.27
CA TRP A 364 -6.33 4.27 -7.32
C TRP A 364 -7.38 3.43 -8.07
N HIS A 365 -7.62 2.20 -7.63
CA HIS A 365 -8.85 1.47 -7.89
C HIS A 365 -9.76 1.61 -6.63
N PRO A 366 -10.73 2.54 -6.65
CA PRO A 366 -11.40 3.02 -5.43
C PRO A 366 -12.49 2.10 -4.86
N GLY A 367 -12.76 0.95 -5.47
CA GLY A 367 -13.77 0.00 -5.05
C GLY A 367 -15.21 0.36 -5.48
N SER A 368 -16.18 -0.36 -4.92
CA SER A 368 -17.60 -0.34 -5.33
C SER A 368 -18.30 1.00 -5.15
N MET A 369 -17.76 1.88 -4.31
CA MET A 369 -18.29 3.23 -4.08
C MET A 369 -17.40 4.32 -4.68
N GLY A 370 -16.51 3.94 -5.58
CA GLY A 370 -15.51 4.80 -6.17
C GLY A 370 -16.06 5.95 -6.99
N ALA A 371 -17.10 5.72 -7.79
CA ALA A 371 -17.71 6.79 -8.57
C ALA A 371 -18.30 7.89 -7.69
N ALA A 372 -18.99 7.52 -6.60
CA ALA A 372 -19.53 8.48 -5.64
C ALA A 372 -18.43 9.25 -4.89
N ALA A 373 -17.35 8.57 -4.51
CA ALA A 373 -16.20 9.22 -3.87
C ALA A 373 -15.47 10.18 -4.83
N ALA A 374 -15.29 9.79 -6.09
CA ALA A 374 -14.65 10.61 -7.10
C ALA A 374 -15.46 11.89 -7.37
N THR A 375 -16.78 11.81 -7.52
CA THR A 375 -17.61 13.00 -7.73
C THR A 375 -17.71 13.88 -6.48
N ASP A 376 -17.67 13.30 -5.27
CA ASP A 376 -17.60 14.09 -4.04
C ASP A 376 -16.34 14.96 -4.01
N LEU A 377 -15.21 14.39 -4.37
CA LEU A 377 -13.93 15.10 -4.41
C LEU A 377 -13.94 16.14 -5.54
N VAL A 378 -14.27 15.72 -6.76
CA VAL A 378 -14.25 16.61 -7.95
C VAL A 378 -15.14 17.83 -7.77
N PHE A 379 -16.31 17.68 -7.17
CA PHE A 379 -17.24 18.80 -6.92
C PHE A 379 -17.15 19.40 -5.51
N GLY A 380 -16.16 19.00 -4.71
CA GLY A 380 -15.86 19.61 -3.41
C GLY A 380 -16.89 19.36 -2.30
N GLN A 381 -17.66 18.28 -2.41
CA GLN A 381 -18.51 17.73 -1.34
C GLN A 381 -17.64 17.01 -0.28
N ALA A 382 -16.49 16.51 -0.70
CA ALA A 382 -15.43 16.02 0.17
C ALA A 382 -14.11 16.77 -0.10
N VAL A 383 -13.19 16.70 0.86
CA VAL A 383 -11.85 17.27 0.75
C VAL A 383 -10.83 16.13 0.71
N PRO A 384 -9.95 16.06 -0.30
CA PRO A 384 -8.91 15.04 -0.34
C PRO A 384 -7.96 15.22 0.84
N GLY A 385 -7.60 14.08 1.45
CA GLY A 385 -6.68 14.00 2.59
C GLY A 385 -5.91 12.68 2.62
N GLY A 386 -5.88 11.94 1.50
CA GLY A 386 -4.96 10.83 1.30
C GLY A 386 -3.53 11.33 1.12
N LYS A 387 -2.57 10.49 1.50
CA LYS A 387 -1.13 10.69 1.30
C LYS A 387 -0.54 9.44 0.65
N LEU A 388 0.44 9.60 -0.24
CA LEU A 388 1.07 8.51 -0.96
C LEU A 388 1.79 7.56 0.00
N PRO A 389 1.47 6.25 0.01
CA PRO A 389 2.23 5.26 0.79
C PRO A 389 3.48 4.76 0.04
N MET A 390 3.65 5.15 -1.22
CA MET A 390 4.77 4.72 -2.06
C MET A 390 5.17 5.86 -3.00
N THR A 391 6.45 6.00 -3.22
CA THR A 391 7.08 7.02 -4.03
C THR A 391 6.75 6.84 -5.51
N PHE A 392 6.36 7.91 -6.21
CA PHE A 392 6.15 7.90 -7.65
C PHE A 392 7.45 8.26 -8.38
N PRO A 393 7.96 7.36 -9.24
CA PRO A 393 9.13 7.65 -10.07
C PRO A 393 8.78 8.63 -11.19
N ARG A 394 9.81 9.28 -11.74
CA ARG A 394 9.75 10.02 -13.01
C ARG A 394 9.90 9.09 -14.20
N ALA A 395 10.71 8.06 -14.06
CA ALA A 395 10.97 7.06 -15.09
C ALA A 395 11.16 5.66 -14.47
N VAL A 396 10.84 4.61 -15.24
CA VAL A 396 11.06 3.23 -14.79
C VAL A 396 12.53 2.93 -14.45
N GLY A 397 13.47 3.62 -15.11
CA GLY A 397 14.91 3.49 -14.84
C GLY A 397 15.36 3.97 -13.45
N GLN A 398 14.50 4.68 -12.71
CA GLN A 398 14.77 5.04 -11.31
C GLN A 398 14.45 3.90 -10.33
N VAL A 399 13.71 2.88 -10.76
CA VAL A 399 13.27 1.79 -9.87
C VAL A 399 14.48 0.90 -9.50
N PRO A 400 14.68 0.60 -8.21
CA PRO A 400 13.84 1.00 -7.06
C PRO A 400 14.12 2.43 -6.58
N ILE A 401 13.08 3.26 -6.43
CA ILE A 401 13.13 4.60 -5.78
C ILE A 401 12.22 4.59 -4.54
N TYR A 402 12.69 5.16 -3.44
CA TYR A 402 12.00 5.17 -2.14
C TYR A 402 12.59 6.26 -1.22
N TYR A 403 11.87 6.71 -0.20
CA TYR A 403 12.29 7.87 0.60
C TYR A 403 13.38 7.58 1.64
N ASN A 404 13.35 6.41 2.30
CA ASN A 404 14.30 5.99 3.34
C ASN A 404 15.59 5.42 2.75
N ARG A 405 16.14 6.10 1.74
CA ARG A 405 17.42 5.77 1.10
C ARG A 405 18.59 6.17 1.96
N LYS A 406 19.73 5.52 1.73
CA LYS A 406 21.01 5.87 2.35
C LYS A 406 21.71 6.99 1.57
N THR A 407 22.41 7.87 2.26
CA THR A 407 23.14 9.04 1.71
C THR A 407 24.25 8.69 0.71
N SER A 408 24.89 7.52 0.90
CA SER A 408 26.19 7.13 0.30
C SER A 408 27.39 7.99 0.73
N GLY A 409 28.59 7.61 0.26
CA GLY A 409 29.82 8.39 0.46
C GLY A 409 29.99 9.59 -0.48
N ARG A 410 29.11 9.77 -1.47
CA ARG A 410 29.11 10.89 -2.42
C ARG A 410 27.68 11.38 -2.64
N PRO A 411 27.07 12.04 -1.64
CA PRO A 411 25.69 12.49 -1.72
C PRO A 411 25.47 13.39 -2.94
N ALA A 412 24.24 13.39 -3.43
CA ALA A 412 23.79 14.34 -4.43
C ALA A 412 24.00 15.78 -3.94
N LYS A 413 24.31 16.67 -4.88
CA LYS A 413 24.43 18.11 -4.63
C LYS A 413 23.41 18.85 -5.48
N GLU A 414 23.27 20.15 -5.23
CA GLU A 414 22.38 20.98 -6.04
C GLU A 414 22.91 21.08 -7.48
N GLY A 415 22.12 20.57 -8.43
CA GLY A 415 22.49 20.50 -9.85
C GLY A 415 23.27 19.24 -10.22
N VAL A 416 23.45 19.04 -11.54
CA VAL A 416 24.15 17.85 -12.06
C VAL A 416 25.65 17.98 -11.85
N GLU A 417 26.19 17.28 -10.85
CA GLU A 417 27.62 17.27 -10.56
C GLU A 417 28.25 15.90 -10.85
N ARG A 418 29.23 15.89 -11.76
CA ARG A 418 30.00 14.69 -12.08
C ARG A 418 30.62 14.09 -10.81
N TYR A 419 30.54 12.77 -10.68
CA TYR A 419 31.08 11.98 -9.56
C TYR A 419 30.29 12.05 -8.24
N THR A 420 29.07 12.58 -8.23
CA THR A 420 28.09 12.38 -7.14
C THR A 420 27.08 11.27 -7.51
N ILE A 421 26.21 10.85 -6.59
CA ILE A 421 25.00 10.13 -7.01
C ILE A 421 24.17 11.10 -7.84
N ASP A 422 23.86 10.71 -9.07
CA ASP A 422 22.97 11.44 -9.98
C ASP A 422 22.56 10.57 -11.19
N TYR A 423 21.58 11.00 -11.96
CA TYR A 423 21.30 10.50 -13.32
C TYR A 423 21.68 11.56 -14.36
N VAL A 424 22.11 11.14 -15.55
CA VAL A 424 22.56 12.07 -16.61
C VAL A 424 21.40 12.69 -17.40
N ASP A 425 20.23 12.06 -17.32
CA ASP A 425 19.07 12.28 -18.18
C ASP A 425 17.77 12.50 -17.40
N GLU A 426 17.80 12.45 -16.07
CA GLU A 426 16.64 12.64 -15.21
C GLU A 426 17.05 13.18 -13.83
N SER A 427 16.14 13.81 -13.10
CA SER A 427 16.35 14.19 -11.71
C SER A 427 16.47 12.96 -10.80
N LEU A 428 17.24 13.06 -9.71
CA LEU A 428 17.19 12.08 -8.61
C LEU A 428 15.90 12.14 -7.79
N GLU A 429 15.23 13.30 -7.78
CA GLU A 429 14.03 13.50 -6.99
C GLU A 429 12.86 12.72 -7.57
N PRO A 430 12.00 12.14 -6.72
CA PRO A 430 10.79 11.50 -7.21
C PRO A 430 9.86 12.51 -7.87
N LEU A 431 8.91 12.01 -8.66
CA LEU A 431 7.84 12.84 -9.18
C LEU A 431 6.93 13.29 -8.03
N PHE A 432 6.53 12.34 -7.17
CA PHE A 432 5.83 12.60 -5.92
C PHE A 432 6.43 11.73 -4.81
N PRO A 433 6.89 12.30 -3.68
CA PRO A 433 7.56 11.54 -2.64
C PRO A 433 6.58 10.79 -1.73
N PHE A 434 7.12 9.87 -0.93
CA PHE A 434 6.39 9.24 0.16
C PHE A 434 5.69 10.28 1.07
N GLY A 435 4.47 9.96 1.49
CA GLY A 435 3.67 10.81 2.36
C GLY A 435 3.09 12.04 1.68
N TYR A 436 3.30 12.25 0.36
CA TYR A 436 2.80 13.42 -0.35
C TYR A 436 1.29 13.35 -0.62
N GLY A 437 0.62 14.49 -0.53
CA GLY A 437 -0.78 14.65 -0.92
C GLY A 437 -1.30 16.03 -0.52
N LEU A 438 -1.85 16.74 -1.50
CA LEU A 438 -2.44 18.06 -1.31
C LEU A 438 -3.85 17.96 -0.71
N SER A 439 -4.39 19.12 -0.33
CA SER A 439 -5.76 19.27 0.16
C SER A 439 -6.40 20.49 -0.48
N TYR A 440 -7.73 20.64 -0.34
CA TYR A 440 -8.44 21.88 -0.69
C TYR A 440 -8.31 22.96 0.40
N THR A 441 -7.59 22.65 1.47
CA THR A 441 -7.19 23.60 2.51
C THR A 441 -5.67 23.54 2.71
N THR A 442 -5.12 24.41 3.55
CA THR A 442 -3.70 24.43 3.88
C THR A 442 -3.49 24.22 5.37
N PHE A 443 -2.33 23.65 5.74
CA PHE A 443 -1.96 23.40 7.12
C PHE A 443 -0.60 24.01 7.43
N ALA A 444 -0.48 24.66 8.58
CA ALA A 444 0.76 25.19 9.11
C ALA A 444 1.18 24.42 10.36
N TYR A 445 2.49 24.23 10.51
CA TYR A 445 3.12 23.53 11.61
C TYR A 445 3.92 24.53 12.45
N SER A 446 3.75 24.49 13.77
CA SER A 446 4.49 25.34 14.71
C SER A 446 4.78 24.61 16.03
N ASP A 447 5.60 25.26 16.87
CA ASP A 447 5.83 24.84 18.25
C ASP A 447 6.33 23.39 18.40
N LEU A 448 7.19 22.93 17.49
CA LEU A 448 7.84 21.63 17.64
C LEU A 448 8.67 21.62 18.93
N LYS A 449 8.37 20.65 19.80
CA LYS A 449 9.14 20.36 21.01
C LYS A 449 9.48 18.87 21.04
N VAL A 450 10.73 18.58 21.38
CA VAL A 450 11.25 17.24 21.58
C VAL A 450 11.82 17.19 23.00
N GLU A 451 11.22 16.36 23.85
CA GLU A 451 11.50 16.30 25.29
C GLU A 451 11.70 14.86 25.76
N GLY A 452 12.47 14.68 26.83
CA GLY A 452 12.73 13.38 27.44
C GLY A 452 13.91 12.62 26.81
N LYS A 453 14.12 11.39 27.28
CA LYS A 453 15.13 10.47 26.75
C LYS A 453 14.46 9.23 26.14
N LEU A 454 13.83 8.39 26.95
CA LEU A 454 13.02 7.29 26.46
C LEU A 454 11.83 7.09 27.43
N PRO A 455 10.58 7.10 26.95
CA PRO A 455 10.17 7.52 25.59
C PRO A 455 10.57 8.97 25.29
N VAL A 456 10.95 9.27 24.04
CA VAL A 456 11.07 10.65 23.55
C VAL A 456 9.68 11.16 23.23
N ARG A 457 9.28 12.28 23.85
CA ARG A 457 8.01 12.93 23.56
C ARG A 457 8.21 14.00 22.49
N VAL A 458 7.51 13.85 21.36
CA VAL A 458 7.50 14.81 20.26
C VAL A 458 6.13 15.46 20.23
N SER A 459 6.05 16.78 20.41
CA SER A 459 4.81 17.53 20.30
C SER A 459 4.90 18.62 19.23
N VAL A 460 3.83 18.81 18.46
CA VAL A 460 3.75 19.82 17.39
C VAL A 460 2.35 20.40 17.34
N THR A 461 2.22 21.70 17.08
CA THR A 461 0.93 22.35 16.81
C THR A 461 0.67 22.33 15.30
N VAL A 462 -0.51 21.86 14.91
CA VAL A 462 -0.97 21.88 13.52
C VAL A 462 -2.23 22.72 13.42
N LYS A 463 -2.22 23.71 12.52
CA LYS A 463 -3.32 24.64 12.30
C LYS A 463 -3.81 24.56 10.87
N ASN A 464 -5.13 24.47 10.69
CA ASN A 464 -5.73 24.68 9.39
C ASN A 464 -5.76 26.19 9.06
N THR A 465 -5.00 26.59 8.06
CA THR A 465 -4.85 27.98 7.61
C THR A 465 -5.67 28.32 6.38
N GLY A 466 -6.37 27.34 5.80
CA GLY A 466 -7.24 27.56 4.65
C GLY A 466 -8.70 27.78 5.04
N SER A 467 -9.59 27.61 4.06
CA SER A 467 -11.01 27.97 4.16
C SER A 467 -11.97 26.78 4.25
N ARG A 468 -11.45 25.54 4.25
CA ARG A 468 -12.27 24.32 4.31
C ARG A 468 -11.84 23.43 5.45
N THR A 469 -12.78 22.74 6.07
CA THR A 469 -12.47 21.63 6.97
C THR A 469 -11.78 20.53 6.18
N GLY A 470 -10.66 20.01 6.67
CA GLY A 470 -9.88 19.01 5.97
C GLY A 470 -9.12 18.08 6.92
N ASP A 471 -8.75 16.92 6.39
CA ASP A 471 -7.84 15.98 7.03
C ASP A 471 -6.39 16.35 6.72
N GLU A 472 -5.52 16.30 7.74
CA GLU A 472 -4.07 16.28 7.58
C GLU A 472 -3.49 15.03 8.23
N VAL A 473 -2.47 14.45 7.59
CA VAL A 473 -1.69 13.34 8.17
C VAL A 473 -0.32 13.88 8.56
N VAL A 474 -0.15 14.09 9.85
CA VAL A 474 1.08 14.60 10.45
C VAL A 474 2.05 13.45 10.62
N GLN A 475 3.24 13.56 10.03
CA GLN A 475 4.24 12.50 9.94
C GLN A 475 5.48 12.88 10.74
N VAL A 476 6.01 11.91 11.50
CA VAL A 476 7.22 12.04 12.32
C VAL A 476 8.28 11.09 11.79
N TYR A 477 9.43 11.64 11.42
CA TYR A 477 10.57 10.87 10.94
C TYR A 477 11.77 11.03 11.86
N VAL A 478 12.60 10.00 11.93
CA VAL A 478 13.85 9.98 12.69
C VAL A 478 15.01 9.75 11.74
N ARG A 479 16.06 10.56 11.88
CA ARG A 479 17.39 10.27 11.33
C ARG A 479 18.34 10.01 12.47
N ASP A 480 19.01 8.87 12.43
CA ASP A 480 20.18 8.60 13.24
C ASP A 480 21.39 9.23 12.56
N GLU A 481 22.04 10.19 13.21
CA GLU A 481 23.13 10.96 12.58
C GLU A 481 24.38 10.12 12.40
N VAL A 482 24.68 9.23 13.36
CA VAL A 482 25.90 8.42 13.36
C VAL A 482 25.66 7.13 14.13
N ARG A 483 25.77 5.99 13.42
CA ARG A 483 25.72 4.65 14.02
C ARG A 483 26.66 3.68 13.31
N SER A 484 26.84 2.48 13.86
CA SER A 484 27.79 1.48 13.37
C SER A 484 27.46 0.87 12.00
N ILE A 485 26.26 1.10 11.48
CA ILE A 485 25.77 0.71 10.15
C ILE A 485 25.16 1.94 9.45
N THR A 486 25.43 2.13 8.16
CA THR A 486 24.91 3.28 7.40
C THR A 486 23.39 3.49 7.58
N PRO A 487 22.97 4.62 8.19
CA PRO A 487 21.56 4.95 8.35
C PRO A 487 20.94 5.41 7.04
N PRO A 488 19.61 5.28 6.89
CA PRO A 488 18.86 6.03 5.89
C PRO A 488 18.80 7.52 6.25
N GLU A 489 18.47 8.36 5.28
CA GLU A 489 18.27 9.80 5.46
C GLU A 489 17.19 10.14 6.48
N ARG A 490 16.18 9.28 6.60
CA ARG A 490 15.12 9.35 7.60
C ARG A 490 14.23 8.12 7.51
N GLU A 491 13.55 7.79 8.61
CA GLU A 491 12.58 6.71 8.72
C GLU A 491 11.32 7.21 9.41
N LEU A 492 10.14 6.85 8.93
CA LEU A 492 8.86 7.14 9.55
C LEU A 492 8.77 6.34 10.86
N LYS A 493 8.52 7.03 11.97
CA LYS A 493 8.34 6.41 13.30
C LYS A 493 7.02 6.79 13.97
N GLY A 494 6.22 7.63 13.33
CA GLY A 494 4.91 8.01 13.83
C GLY A 494 4.09 8.76 12.80
N PHE A 495 2.77 8.58 12.84
CA PHE A 495 1.85 9.45 12.13
C PHE A 495 0.52 9.55 12.86
N GLN A 496 -0.16 10.69 12.73
CA GLN A 496 -1.52 10.89 13.22
C GLN A 496 -2.33 11.64 12.17
N ARG A 497 -3.54 11.15 11.89
CA ARG A 497 -4.50 11.85 11.05
C ARG A 497 -5.39 12.72 11.94
N VAL A 498 -5.52 14.00 11.60
CA VAL A 498 -6.36 14.97 12.30
C VAL A 498 -7.30 15.67 11.33
N THR A 499 -8.55 15.87 11.73
CA THR A 499 -9.52 16.71 11.01
C THR A 499 -9.62 18.05 11.73
N LEU A 500 -9.44 19.15 10.99
CA LEU A 500 -9.43 20.51 11.55
C LEU A 500 -10.36 21.42 10.76
N ALA A 501 -11.21 22.18 11.45
CA ALA A 501 -12.00 23.27 10.86
C ALA A 501 -11.11 24.47 10.49
N PRO A 502 -11.54 25.40 9.60
CA PRO A 502 -10.78 26.60 9.26
C PRO A 502 -10.37 27.39 10.51
N GLY A 503 -9.08 27.70 10.64
CA GLY A 503 -8.51 28.42 11.79
C GLY A 503 -8.29 27.58 13.05
N GLU A 504 -8.82 26.34 13.12
CA GLU A 504 -8.59 25.43 14.24
C GLU A 504 -7.12 25.03 14.30
N ALA A 505 -6.57 25.02 15.52
CA ALA A 505 -5.23 24.52 15.82
C ALA A 505 -5.32 23.40 16.86
N ARG A 506 -4.53 22.35 16.67
CA ARG A 506 -4.44 21.23 17.61
C ARG A 506 -2.98 20.87 17.85
N GLN A 507 -2.62 20.72 19.12
CA GLN A 507 -1.35 20.12 19.49
C GLN A 507 -1.46 18.61 19.42
N LEU A 508 -0.58 17.98 18.67
CA LEU A 508 -0.43 16.53 18.58
C LEU A 508 0.80 16.12 19.40
N THR A 509 0.76 14.90 19.94
CA THR A 509 1.87 14.32 20.72
C THR A 509 2.11 12.90 20.27
N PHE A 510 3.39 12.56 20.11
CA PHE A 510 3.91 11.26 19.76
C PHE A 510 4.89 10.81 20.84
N GLU A 511 4.82 9.54 21.21
CA GLU A 511 5.79 8.93 22.12
C GLU A 511 6.61 7.92 21.32
N LEU A 512 7.91 8.18 21.23
CA LEU A 512 8.86 7.34 20.51
C LEU A 512 9.66 6.53 21.53
N ASP A 513 9.37 5.24 21.59
CA ASP A 513 10.07 4.27 22.42
C ASP A 513 11.44 3.91 21.83
N ARG A 514 12.20 3.08 22.57
CA ARG A 514 13.54 2.64 22.15
C ARG A 514 13.57 2.05 20.74
N SER A 515 12.54 1.28 20.36
CA SER A 515 12.42 0.67 19.04
C SER A 515 12.39 1.69 17.88
N ALA A 516 11.97 2.93 18.14
CA ALA A 516 12.01 4.00 17.15
C ALA A 516 13.44 4.43 16.78
N PHE A 517 14.40 4.12 17.65
CA PHE A 517 15.83 4.45 17.52
C PHE A 517 16.70 3.19 17.36
N SER A 518 16.10 2.01 17.40
CA SER A 518 16.79 0.74 17.16
C SER A 518 16.94 0.45 15.66
N PHE A 519 17.94 -0.36 15.33
CA PHE A 519 18.19 -0.89 13.99
C PHE A 519 18.79 -2.30 14.04
N ILE A 520 18.86 -2.99 12.92
CA ILE A 520 19.52 -4.30 12.83
C ILE A 520 21.04 -4.11 12.70
N GLY A 521 21.76 -4.54 13.73
CA GLY A 521 23.21 -4.40 13.89
C GLY A 521 24.04 -5.31 12.99
N LYS A 522 25.36 -5.32 13.22
CA LYS A 522 26.32 -6.16 12.47
C LYS A 522 26.13 -7.65 12.74
N ASP A 523 25.58 -8.00 13.88
CA ASP A 523 25.30 -9.36 14.35
C ASP A 523 23.87 -9.83 14.03
N GLN A 524 23.16 -9.09 13.16
CA GLN A 524 21.77 -9.36 12.75
C GLN A 524 20.72 -9.24 13.87
N LYS A 525 21.06 -8.60 14.99
CA LYS A 525 20.14 -8.37 16.11
C LYS A 525 19.68 -6.93 16.19
N GLU A 526 18.52 -6.73 16.79
CA GLU A 526 18.08 -5.39 17.17
C GLU A 526 19.10 -4.76 18.10
N THR A 527 19.60 -3.59 17.71
CA THR A 527 20.66 -2.84 18.36
C THR A 527 20.19 -1.40 18.54
N PHE A 528 20.50 -0.83 19.70
CA PHE A 528 20.34 0.58 19.98
C PHE A 528 21.70 1.16 20.35
N GLU A 529 22.10 2.24 19.70
CA GLU A 529 23.33 2.97 19.97
C GLU A 529 22.99 4.36 20.50
N ALA A 530 23.56 4.72 21.65
CA ALA A 530 23.46 6.07 22.19
C ALA A 530 24.13 7.06 21.22
N GLY A 531 23.50 8.19 20.99
CA GLY A 531 23.90 9.06 19.89
C GLY A 531 22.97 10.24 19.66
N LYS A 532 23.27 10.99 18.60
CA LYS A 532 22.49 12.14 18.17
C LYS A 532 21.48 11.70 17.12
N PHE A 533 20.24 12.13 17.32
CA PHE A 533 19.14 11.89 16.39
C PHE A 533 18.50 13.22 16.00
N THR A 534 18.06 13.32 14.74
CA THR A 534 17.22 14.43 14.28
C THR A 534 15.80 13.93 14.08
N ILE A 535 14.85 14.60 14.71
CA ILE A 535 13.42 14.37 14.56
C ILE A 535 12.86 15.38 13.57
N PHE A 536 12.24 14.90 12.50
CA PHE A 536 11.54 15.71 11.50
C PHE A 536 10.04 15.55 11.66
N VAL A 537 9.29 16.63 11.50
CA VAL A 537 7.83 16.62 11.54
C VAL A 537 7.26 17.40 10.36
N GLY A 538 6.29 16.84 9.65
CA GLY A 538 5.67 17.54 8.52
C GLY A 538 4.57 16.77 7.81
N THR A 539 4.21 17.29 6.64
CA THR A 539 3.09 16.80 5.81
C THR A 539 3.46 15.64 4.89
N ASP A 540 4.75 15.47 4.59
CA ASP A 540 5.31 14.43 3.73
C ASP A 540 6.79 14.17 4.09
N SER A 541 7.46 13.24 3.39
CA SER A 541 8.83 12.83 3.71
C SER A 541 9.87 13.93 3.55
N ARG A 542 9.57 15.05 2.89
CA ARG A 542 10.44 16.22 2.75
C ARG A 542 10.31 17.20 3.92
N ALA A 543 9.67 16.79 5.01
CA ALA A 543 9.58 17.56 6.24
C ALA A 543 10.90 18.26 6.60
N SER A 544 10.82 19.57 6.85
CA SER A 544 11.96 20.44 7.18
C SER A 544 11.92 20.97 8.61
N LEU A 545 10.75 20.99 9.26
CA LEU A 545 10.63 21.32 10.67
C LEU A 545 11.27 20.20 11.48
N ALA A 546 12.37 20.52 12.17
CA ALA A 546 13.19 19.52 12.83
C ALA A 546 13.72 19.99 14.18
N SER A 547 14.07 19.03 15.02
CA SER A 547 14.73 19.25 16.30
C SER A 547 15.65 18.07 16.61
N GLU A 548 16.75 18.33 17.31
CA GLU A 548 17.76 17.32 17.63
C GLU A 548 17.58 16.83 19.07
N VAL A 549 17.87 15.55 19.29
CA VAL A 549 17.89 14.91 20.61
C VAL A 549 19.12 14.02 20.73
N THR A 550 19.63 13.85 21.95
CA THR A 550 20.73 12.94 22.26
C THR A 550 20.26 11.94 23.30
N LEU A 551 20.39 10.65 22.99
CA LEU A 551 19.93 9.54 23.82
C LEU A 551 21.08 8.80 24.51
#